data_AF-A0A1B8E2G5-F1
#
_entry.id   AF-A0A1B8E2G5-F1
#
_cell.length_a   1.000
_cell.length_b   1.000
_cell.length_c   1.000
_cell.angle_alpha   90.00
_cell.angle_beta   90.00
_cell.angle_gamma   90.00
#
_symmetry.space_group_name_H-M   'P 1'
#
loop_
_entity.id
_entity.type
_entity.pdbx_description
1 polymer ?
#
loop_
_entity_poly.entity_id
_entity_poly.type
_entity_poly.pdbx_seq_one_letter_code
_entity_poly.pdbx_strand_id
1 'polypeptide(L)'
;MRVAVLSALVLAVAASAMPAVSNNHQSNSHKSNNGGSSSDTSNINCSSSRQCMTHMVTKILDSMVAHNPDTLPLAMIYRATENSHPAALGMMTSWRTITKAGPPSLLAIDTTNGTAYFSLNINEGNDDVQNILRGRVKVVGQNITELELFINRFRGDHGFSFSSQELPTNYKDVMNPPANRTKPSRADLEALSAALFANSSNPASNTSVTVADDCQFTELGWKVIDTGTYGNASSTPLGCAWPSDHPTDPNARINLVIDEEMGFVITSGIVPGKVFPYANITESAFIPNDMTAAQEAQQAWVDEMVELGTVPMLEPTSATGDTLELLQFYNDELQAMQINVYLSGPGMTSPWLS
;
A
#
# COMPACT_ATOMS: atom_id res chain seq x y z
N MET A 1 -13.54 42.77 -10.63
CA MET A 1 -14.07 41.59 -11.34
C MET A 1 -13.50 40.38 -10.61
N ARG A 2 -14.29 39.78 -9.72
CA ARG A 2 -13.83 38.66 -8.87
C ARG A 2 -13.95 37.39 -9.71
N VAL A 3 -12.81 36.85 -10.14
CA VAL A 3 -12.75 35.54 -10.79
C VAL A 3 -12.89 34.50 -9.67
N ALA A 4 -13.93 33.68 -9.76
CA ALA A 4 -14.10 32.50 -8.93
C ALA A 4 -13.02 31.50 -9.32
N VAL A 5 -12.09 31.23 -8.40
CA VAL A 5 -11.13 30.14 -8.53
C VAL A 5 -11.91 28.85 -8.25
N LEU A 6 -12.10 28.03 -9.29
CA LEU A 6 -12.49 26.64 -9.09
C LEU A 6 -11.37 25.96 -8.30
N SER A 7 -11.70 25.43 -7.13
CA SER A 7 -10.82 24.57 -6.35
C SER A 7 -10.52 23.30 -7.15
N ALA A 8 -9.39 23.26 -7.84
CA ALA A 8 -8.78 22.01 -8.23
C ALA A 8 -8.30 21.33 -6.93
N LEU A 9 -8.72 20.08 -6.72
CA LEU A 9 -8.29 19.26 -5.60
C LEU A 9 -6.80 18.95 -5.80
N VAL A 10 -5.93 19.82 -5.31
CA VAL A 10 -4.47 19.61 -5.33
C VAL A 10 -4.17 18.61 -4.22
N LEU A 11 -4.01 17.33 -4.58
CA LEU A 11 -3.50 16.29 -3.68
C LEU A 11 -1.99 16.52 -3.50
N ALA A 12 -1.62 17.24 -2.46
CA ALA A 12 -0.26 17.33 -1.97
C ALA A 12 -0.39 17.81 -0.53
N VAL A 13 0.28 17.19 0.45
CA VAL A 13 -0.17 17.06 1.86
C VAL A 13 1.01 17.36 2.84
N ALA A 14 0.88 17.84 4.10
CA ALA A 14 1.98 17.81 5.12
C ALA A 14 1.63 18.20 6.58
N ALA A 15 2.20 17.39 7.48
CA ALA A 15 2.72 17.58 8.84
C ALA A 15 1.92 18.29 9.96
N SER A 16 1.66 17.50 11.01
CA SER A 16 1.42 17.94 12.39
C SER A 16 2.36 17.25 13.38
N ALA A 17 2.74 17.98 14.44
CA ALA A 17 3.71 17.64 15.47
C ALA A 17 3.28 16.51 16.44
N MET A 18 4.26 15.74 16.94
CA MET A 18 4.11 14.66 17.93
C MET A 18 4.19 15.16 19.39
N PRO A 19 3.41 14.60 20.32
CA PRO A 19 3.74 14.60 21.75
C PRO A 19 4.30 13.25 22.24
N ALA A 20 5.13 13.34 23.28
CA ALA A 20 5.97 12.28 23.84
C ALA A 20 5.22 11.20 24.66
N VAL A 21 5.83 10.02 24.69
CA VAL A 21 5.41 8.75 25.29
C VAL A 21 5.40 8.77 26.82
N SER A 22 4.47 8.02 27.43
CA SER A 22 4.63 7.47 28.78
C SER A 22 4.34 5.96 28.79
N ASN A 23 5.28 5.19 29.31
CA ASN A 23 5.28 3.73 29.39
C ASN A 23 4.37 3.20 30.49
N ASN A 24 3.69 2.07 30.24
CA ASN A 24 3.43 1.11 31.30
C ASN A 24 3.39 -0.33 30.77
N HIS A 25 4.30 -1.13 31.30
CA HIS A 25 4.39 -2.58 31.16
C HIS A 25 3.24 -3.26 31.91
N GLN A 26 2.61 -4.26 31.30
CA GLN A 26 2.09 -5.41 32.05
C GLN A 26 2.07 -6.68 31.17
N SER A 27 2.80 -7.68 31.63
CA SER A 27 2.86 -9.03 31.06
C SER A 27 1.62 -9.81 31.49
N ASN A 28 1.04 -10.63 30.61
CA ASN A 28 0.25 -11.77 31.05
C ASN A 28 0.39 -12.96 30.10
N SER A 29 0.65 -14.11 30.72
CA SER A 29 0.92 -15.42 30.15
C SER A 29 -0.33 -16.28 30.21
N HIS A 30 -0.82 -16.79 29.08
CA HIS A 30 -1.84 -17.86 29.02
C HIS A 30 -1.43 -18.86 27.93
N LYS A 31 -0.92 -20.03 28.33
CA LYS A 31 -1.64 -21.32 28.47
C LYS A 31 -2.17 -21.88 27.15
N SER A 32 -1.35 -22.76 26.58
CA SER A 32 -1.65 -23.65 25.45
C SER A 32 -2.59 -24.77 25.89
N ASN A 33 -3.65 -25.01 25.14
CA ASN A 33 -4.50 -26.21 25.25
C ASN A 33 -4.49 -26.96 23.92
N ASN A 34 -3.86 -28.13 23.97
CA ASN A 34 -3.93 -29.19 22.96
C ASN A 34 -5.36 -29.74 22.87
N GLY A 35 -5.89 -29.81 21.65
CA GLY A 35 -7.12 -30.52 21.33
C GLY A 35 -7.06 -31.01 19.90
N GLY A 36 -6.47 -32.19 19.69
CA GLY A 36 -6.45 -32.85 18.39
C GLY A 36 -7.85 -33.31 17.98
N SER A 37 -8.19 -33.03 16.72
CA SER A 37 -9.20 -33.79 15.99
C SER A 37 -8.69 -34.00 14.58
N SER A 38 -8.20 -35.21 14.35
CA SER A 38 -7.88 -35.78 13.04
C SER A 38 -9.14 -35.82 12.20
N SER A 39 -9.19 -34.98 11.16
CA SER A 39 -10.16 -35.07 10.08
C SER A 39 -9.42 -35.16 8.75
N ASP A 40 -9.97 -36.03 7.90
CA ASP A 40 -9.51 -36.48 6.59
C ASP A 40 -8.59 -35.51 5.82
N THR A 41 -7.33 -35.92 5.67
CA THR A 41 -6.40 -35.36 4.67
C THR A 41 -6.85 -35.77 3.27
N SER A 42 -7.96 -35.19 2.81
CA SER A 42 -8.01 -34.76 1.42
C SER A 42 -6.81 -33.82 1.21
N ASN A 43 -6.06 -33.98 0.11
CA ASN A 43 -4.98 -33.06 -0.25
C ASN A 43 -5.61 -31.68 -0.49
N ILE A 44 -5.82 -30.90 0.58
CA ILE A 44 -6.32 -29.54 0.48
C ILE A 44 -5.23 -28.78 -0.26
N ASN A 45 -5.53 -28.41 -1.50
CA ASN A 45 -4.71 -27.48 -2.26
C ASN A 45 -4.68 -26.16 -1.47
N CYS A 46 -3.49 -25.70 -1.10
CA CYS A 46 -3.34 -24.53 -0.25
C CYS A 46 -3.93 -23.29 -0.93
N SER A 47 -3.79 -23.21 -2.26
CA SER A 47 -4.23 -22.07 -3.06
C SER A 47 -5.74 -21.82 -2.99
N SER A 48 -6.55 -22.83 -2.63
CA SER A 48 -8.01 -22.73 -2.56
C SER A 48 -8.55 -22.57 -1.14
N SER A 49 -7.69 -22.43 -0.12
CA SER A 49 -8.10 -22.33 1.29
C SER A 49 -7.58 -21.06 1.93
N ARG A 50 -8.49 -20.24 2.44
CA ARG A 50 -8.14 -19.00 3.15
C ARG A 50 -7.23 -19.28 4.34
N GLN A 51 -7.55 -20.30 5.15
CA GLN A 51 -6.72 -20.72 6.28
C GLN A 51 -5.32 -21.15 5.84
N CYS A 52 -5.22 -21.90 4.74
CA CYS A 52 -3.91 -22.34 4.25
C CYS A 52 -3.08 -21.16 3.71
N MET A 53 -3.70 -20.24 2.95
CA MET A 53 -3.05 -19.02 2.48
C MET A 53 -2.57 -18.14 3.63
N THR A 54 -3.37 -17.99 4.70
CA THR A 54 -2.93 -17.31 5.94
C THR A 54 -1.70 -17.98 6.52
N HIS A 55 -1.70 -19.31 6.64
CA HIS A 55 -0.54 -20.05 7.15
C HIS A 55 0.69 -19.93 6.25
N MET A 56 0.51 -19.83 4.93
CA MET A 56 1.61 -19.57 3.99
C MET A 56 2.23 -18.18 4.22
N VAL A 57 1.41 -17.14 4.40
CA VAL A 57 1.90 -15.80 4.74
C VAL A 57 2.64 -15.82 6.08
N THR A 58 2.10 -16.51 7.11
CA THR A 58 2.80 -16.71 8.38
C THR A 58 4.16 -17.38 8.19
N LYS A 59 4.24 -18.46 7.39
CA LYS A 59 5.52 -19.12 7.09
C LYS A 59 6.53 -18.20 6.42
N ILE A 60 6.09 -17.34 5.50
CA ILE A 60 6.96 -16.33 4.87
C ILE A 60 7.54 -15.40 5.93
N LEU A 61 6.70 -14.82 6.77
CA LEU A 61 7.14 -13.89 7.82
C LEU A 61 8.04 -14.58 8.86
N ASP A 62 7.69 -15.79 9.30
CA ASP A 62 8.50 -16.58 10.22
C ASP A 62 9.87 -16.90 9.62
N SER A 63 9.94 -17.22 8.31
CA SER A 63 11.20 -17.48 7.62
C SER A 63 12.10 -16.24 7.54
N MET A 64 11.50 -15.05 7.40
CA MET A 64 12.23 -13.77 7.41
C MET A 64 12.82 -13.52 8.79
N VAL A 65 12.03 -13.67 9.87
CA VAL A 65 12.51 -13.51 11.26
C VAL A 65 13.58 -14.54 11.61
N ALA A 66 13.45 -15.77 11.11
CA ALA A 66 14.44 -16.83 11.30
C ALA A 66 15.68 -16.70 10.41
N HIS A 67 15.74 -15.68 9.53
CA HIS A 67 16.78 -15.48 8.51
C HIS A 67 17.04 -16.74 7.66
N ASN A 68 16.00 -17.55 7.43
CA ASN A 68 16.13 -18.86 6.79
C ASN A 68 15.04 -19.08 5.72
N PRO A 69 15.27 -18.60 4.48
CA PRO A 69 14.33 -18.76 3.38
C PRO A 69 14.18 -20.21 2.90
N ASP A 70 15.14 -21.09 3.21
CA ASP A 70 15.12 -22.50 2.77
C ASP A 70 14.01 -23.32 3.46
N THR A 71 13.37 -22.75 4.48
CA THR A 71 12.18 -23.32 5.14
C THR A 71 10.90 -23.17 4.30
N LEU A 72 10.91 -22.34 3.25
CA LEU A 72 9.74 -22.07 2.43
C LEU A 72 9.51 -23.15 1.37
N PRO A 73 8.25 -23.55 1.13
CA PRO A 73 7.92 -24.45 0.04
C PRO A 73 7.94 -23.68 -1.29
N LEU A 74 9.12 -23.46 -1.86
CA LEU A 74 9.25 -22.78 -3.15
C LEU A 74 8.98 -23.75 -4.30
N ALA A 75 8.39 -23.25 -5.39
CA ALA A 75 8.33 -23.99 -6.64
C ALA A 75 9.74 -24.18 -7.23
N MET A 76 9.91 -25.20 -8.08
CA MET A 76 11.20 -25.48 -8.76
C MET A 76 11.77 -24.25 -9.48
N ILE A 77 10.88 -23.41 -10.01
CA ILE A 77 11.17 -22.09 -10.55
C ILE A 77 10.16 -21.14 -9.90
N TYR A 78 10.67 -20.12 -9.22
CA TYR A 78 9.85 -19.06 -8.61
C TYR A 78 10.35 -17.69 -9.07
N ARG A 79 9.48 -16.69 -9.04
CA ARG A 79 9.83 -15.27 -9.27
C ARG A 79 9.76 -14.53 -7.94
N ALA A 80 10.75 -13.72 -7.64
CA ALA A 80 10.68 -12.88 -6.45
C ALA A 80 11.35 -11.52 -6.66
N THR A 81 10.76 -10.50 -6.04
CA THR A 81 11.30 -9.14 -6.02
C THR A 81 11.20 -8.52 -4.64
N GLU A 82 12.17 -7.69 -4.28
CA GLU A 82 12.11 -6.79 -3.13
C GLU A 82 12.36 -5.37 -3.62
N ASN A 83 11.45 -4.44 -3.32
CA ASN A 83 11.52 -3.04 -3.80
C ASN A 83 11.76 -2.96 -5.32
N SER A 84 10.98 -3.75 -6.07
CA SER A 84 11.06 -3.87 -7.54
C SER A 84 12.41 -4.41 -8.07
N HIS A 85 13.26 -4.96 -7.21
CA HIS A 85 14.53 -5.58 -7.56
C HIS A 85 14.42 -7.11 -7.52
N PRO A 86 14.65 -7.83 -8.64
CA PRO A 86 14.60 -9.28 -8.64
C PRO A 86 15.80 -9.88 -7.90
N ALA A 87 15.53 -10.80 -6.97
CA ALA A 87 16.57 -11.47 -6.19
C ALA A 87 16.11 -12.85 -5.72
N ALA A 88 17.06 -13.73 -5.41
CA ALA A 88 16.77 -14.92 -4.61
C ALA A 88 16.48 -14.51 -3.17
N LEU A 89 15.60 -15.25 -2.47
CA LEU A 89 15.12 -14.83 -1.14
C LEU A 89 16.25 -14.64 -0.12
N GLY A 90 17.27 -15.50 -0.10
CA GLY A 90 18.43 -15.35 0.80
C GLY A 90 19.36 -14.17 0.49
N MET A 91 19.15 -13.48 -0.63
CA MET A 91 19.87 -12.26 -0.99
C MET A 91 19.07 -10.98 -0.67
N MET A 92 17.76 -11.09 -0.47
CA MET A 92 16.90 -9.96 -0.12
C MET A 92 17.21 -9.43 1.29
N THR A 93 16.98 -8.13 1.49
CA THR A 93 17.20 -7.48 2.79
C THR A 93 16.26 -8.03 3.86
N SER A 94 15.02 -8.38 3.48
CA SER A 94 14.00 -8.96 4.38
C SER A 94 14.53 -10.14 5.21
N TRP A 95 15.31 -11.05 4.62
CA TRP A 95 15.87 -12.22 5.33
C TRP A 95 17.17 -11.95 6.09
N ARG A 96 17.67 -10.72 6.06
CA ARG A 96 18.92 -10.33 6.73
C ARG A 96 18.69 -9.37 7.89
N THR A 97 17.66 -8.53 7.76
CA THR A 97 17.45 -7.40 8.65
C THR A 97 16.23 -7.57 9.54
N ILE A 98 15.18 -8.28 9.09
CA ILE A 98 13.95 -8.39 9.88
C ILE A 98 14.21 -9.18 11.16
N THR A 99 14.00 -8.55 12.31
CA THR A 99 14.16 -9.17 13.64
C THR A 99 12.82 -9.55 14.26
N LYS A 100 11.73 -8.91 13.83
CA LYS A 100 10.39 -9.15 14.34
C LYS A 100 9.34 -8.87 13.27
N ALA A 101 8.37 -9.79 13.19
CA ALA A 101 7.15 -9.65 12.40
C ALA A 101 5.98 -10.24 13.19
N GLY A 102 4.86 -9.52 13.25
CA GLY A 102 3.61 -10.02 13.81
C GLY A 102 2.71 -10.64 12.72
N PRO A 103 1.47 -11.02 13.06
CA PRO A 103 0.46 -11.29 12.04
C PRO A 103 0.21 -10.04 11.19
N PRO A 104 -0.17 -10.19 9.91
CA PRO A 104 -0.53 -9.05 9.08
C PRO A 104 -1.63 -8.20 9.71
N SER A 105 -1.44 -6.88 9.71
CA SER A 105 -2.50 -5.93 10.10
C SER A 105 -3.55 -5.81 9.01
N LEU A 106 -3.16 -6.08 7.75
CA LEU A 106 -4.05 -6.26 6.63
C LEU A 106 -3.68 -7.54 5.89
N LEU A 107 -4.68 -8.35 5.56
CA LEU A 107 -4.54 -9.58 4.80
C LEU A 107 -5.71 -9.76 3.84
N ALA A 108 -5.45 -9.61 2.55
CA ALA A 108 -6.39 -9.94 1.48
C ALA A 108 -6.02 -11.30 0.88
N ILE A 109 -7.01 -12.17 0.69
CA ILE A 109 -6.81 -13.51 0.15
C ILE A 109 -7.76 -13.77 -1.02
N ASP A 110 -7.19 -14.13 -2.16
CA ASP A 110 -7.90 -14.59 -3.35
C ASP A 110 -7.73 -16.11 -3.49
N THR A 111 -8.74 -16.86 -3.05
CA THR A 111 -8.75 -18.33 -3.15
C THR A 111 -9.01 -18.83 -4.57
N THR A 112 -9.46 -17.97 -5.48
CA THR A 112 -9.65 -18.32 -6.89
C THR A 112 -8.30 -18.36 -7.61
N ASN A 113 -7.45 -17.36 -7.36
CA ASN A 113 -6.15 -17.23 -8.02
C ASN A 113 -4.98 -17.78 -7.19
N GLY A 114 -5.21 -18.16 -5.94
CA GLY A 114 -4.14 -18.59 -5.04
C GLY A 114 -3.19 -17.44 -4.70
N THR A 115 -3.69 -16.22 -4.63
CA THR A 115 -2.88 -15.04 -4.30
C THR A 115 -3.29 -14.44 -2.97
N ALA A 116 -2.35 -13.78 -2.30
CA ALA A 116 -2.64 -12.99 -1.12
C ALA A 116 -1.80 -11.72 -1.10
N TYR A 117 -2.37 -10.65 -0.57
CA TYR A 117 -1.68 -9.41 -0.25
C TYR A 117 -1.66 -9.23 1.26
N PHE A 118 -0.52 -8.77 1.79
CA PHE A 118 -0.37 -8.53 3.22
C PHE A 118 0.37 -7.22 3.47
N SER A 119 0.05 -6.58 4.59
CA SER A 119 0.77 -5.42 5.10
C SER A 119 0.84 -5.44 6.62
N LEU A 120 2.01 -5.09 7.16
CA LEU A 120 2.30 -5.08 8.59
C LEU A 120 3.47 -4.16 8.93
N ASN A 121 3.53 -3.79 10.20
CA ASN A 121 4.75 -3.28 10.79
C ASN A 121 5.75 -4.41 11.10
N ILE A 122 7.03 -4.15 10.87
CA ILE A 122 8.16 -5.04 11.13
C ILE A 122 9.28 -4.29 11.85
N ASN A 123 10.20 -5.00 12.49
CA ASN A 123 11.44 -4.41 13.00
C ASN A 123 12.63 -4.83 12.13
N GLU A 124 13.57 -3.93 11.86
CA GLU A 124 14.83 -4.23 11.17
C GLU A 124 16.06 -3.87 12.03
N GLY A 125 17.00 -4.80 12.16
CA GLY A 125 18.33 -4.60 12.76
C GLY A 125 18.38 -4.52 14.29
N ASN A 126 17.35 -3.99 14.94
CA ASN A 126 17.18 -3.96 16.38
C ASN A 126 15.68 -4.09 16.75
N ASP A 127 15.35 -3.98 18.04
CA ASP A 127 13.96 -4.07 18.52
C ASP A 127 13.25 -2.70 18.60
N ASP A 128 13.92 -1.62 18.17
CA ASP A 128 13.46 -0.22 18.22
C ASP A 128 13.52 0.43 16.83
N VAL A 129 12.38 0.42 16.13
CA VAL A 129 11.97 1.18 14.93
C VAL A 129 11.21 0.23 14.01
N GLN A 130 9.97 0.62 13.73
CA GLN A 130 8.99 -0.20 13.02
C GLN A 130 8.86 0.29 11.58
N ASN A 131 9.25 -0.53 10.62
CA ASN A 131 9.10 -0.28 9.19
C ASN A 131 7.80 -0.92 8.70
N ILE A 132 7.35 -0.60 7.49
CA ILE A 132 6.18 -1.25 6.89
C ILE A 132 6.67 -2.24 5.85
N LEU A 133 6.38 -3.52 6.08
CA LEU A 133 6.47 -4.55 5.06
C LEU A 133 5.09 -4.70 4.42
N ARG A 134 5.08 -4.72 3.10
CA ARG A 134 3.92 -5.12 2.31
C ARG A 134 4.35 -6.08 1.22
N GLY A 135 3.45 -6.95 0.81
CA GLY A 135 3.79 -7.90 -0.22
C GLY A 135 2.61 -8.65 -0.80
N ARG A 136 2.87 -9.27 -1.94
CA ARG A 136 1.97 -10.16 -2.64
C ARG A 136 2.65 -11.51 -2.82
N VAL A 137 1.92 -12.58 -2.51
CA VAL A 137 2.35 -13.96 -2.74
C VAL A 137 1.40 -14.65 -3.69
N LYS A 138 1.92 -15.54 -4.54
CA LYS A 138 1.13 -16.50 -5.32
C LYS A 138 1.54 -17.93 -5.00
N VAL A 139 0.55 -18.76 -4.72
CA VAL A 139 0.68 -20.16 -4.36
C VAL A 139 -0.04 -21.02 -5.39
N VAL A 140 0.64 -22.05 -5.88
CA VAL A 140 0.04 -23.09 -6.72
C VAL A 140 0.26 -24.44 -6.04
N GLY A 141 -0.82 -25.15 -5.72
CA GLY A 141 -0.71 -26.36 -4.91
C GLY A 141 -0.34 -25.97 -3.47
N GLN A 142 0.88 -26.34 -3.08
CA GLN A 142 1.46 -25.96 -1.77
C GLN A 142 2.72 -25.11 -1.92
N ASN A 143 3.07 -24.71 -3.15
CA ASN A 143 4.33 -24.07 -3.45
C ASN A 143 4.17 -22.59 -3.78
N ILE A 144 5.05 -21.76 -3.24
CA ILE A 144 5.20 -20.35 -3.60
C ILE A 144 5.82 -20.27 -4.99
N THR A 145 5.10 -19.62 -5.91
CA THR A 145 5.52 -19.42 -7.31
C THR A 145 5.94 -17.98 -7.56
N GLU A 146 5.36 -17.02 -6.84
CA GLU A 146 5.68 -15.61 -6.93
C GLU A 146 5.70 -14.99 -5.54
N LEU A 147 6.69 -14.12 -5.27
CA LEU A 147 6.76 -13.32 -4.06
C LEU A 147 7.26 -11.91 -4.35
N GLU A 148 6.40 -10.92 -4.15
CA GLU A 148 6.69 -9.52 -4.40
C GLU A 148 6.63 -8.76 -3.08
N LEU A 149 7.72 -8.12 -2.69
CA LEU A 149 7.87 -7.46 -1.39
C LEU A 149 8.25 -5.99 -1.58
N PHE A 150 7.75 -5.17 -0.66
CA PHE A 150 8.21 -3.79 -0.48
C PHE A 150 8.44 -3.52 1.01
N ILE A 151 9.57 -2.90 1.33
CA ILE A 151 9.87 -2.40 2.66
C ILE A 151 9.99 -0.88 2.59
N ASN A 152 9.05 -0.20 3.22
CA ASN A 152 9.07 1.25 3.41
C ASN A 152 9.56 1.56 4.83
N ARG A 153 10.68 2.28 4.95
CA ARG A 153 11.34 2.57 6.23
C ARG A 153 11.04 3.98 6.75
N PHE A 154 10.75 4.91 5.86
CA PHE A 154 10.47 6.31 6.19
C PHE A 154 9.71 7.02 5.06
N ARG A 155 9.31 8.28 5.31
CA ARG A 155 8.60 9.15 4.34
C ARG A 155 9.26 9.20 2.97
N GLY A 156 10.58 9.36 2.91
CA GLY A 156 11.31 9.42 1.64
C GLY A 156 11.36 8.12 0.83
N ASP A 157 11.00 6.95 1.38
CA ASP A 157 10.83 5.73 0.58
C ASP A 157 9.51 5.74 -0.22
N HIS A 158 8.59 6.67 0.07
CA HIS A 158 7.28 6.77 -0.58
C HIS A 158 6.91 8.22 -0.88
N GLY A 159 5.75 8.38 -1.51
CA GLY A 159 5.33 9.66 -2.04
C GLY A 159 5.08 10.69 -0.95
N PHE A 160 4.36 10.31 0.12
CA PHE A 160 3.80 11.33 0.97
C PHE A 160 3.61 10.98 2.48
N SER A 161 2.66 10.12 2.86
CA SER A 161 2.33 9.79 4.27
C SER A 161 2.90 8.44 4.74
N PHE A 162 3.40 8.40 5.98
CA PHE A 162 3.95 7.19 6.61
C PHE A 162 3.51 7.06 8.06
N SER A 163 3.12 5.86 8.48
CA SER A 163 3.25 5.48 9.88
C SER A 163 3.09 3.99 10.09
N SER A 164 4.17 3.35 10.51
CA SER A 164 4.13 1.98 11.00
C SER A 164 3.42 1.84 12.35
N GLN A 165 3.41 2.90 13.15
CA GLN A 165 2.81 2.91 14.49
C GLN A 165 1.28 2.90 14.42
N GLU A 166 0.70 3.72 13.55
CA GLU A 166 -0.76 3.80 13.40
C GLU A 166 -1.33 2.72 12.47
N LEU A 167 -0.47 2.05 11.68
CA LEU A 167 -0.88 1.04 10.71
C LEU A 167 -1.84 -0.01 11.32
N PRO A 168 -1.55 -0.65 12.47
CA PRO A 168 -2.45 -1.64 13.03
C PRO A 168 -3.82 -1.08 13.41
N THR A 169 -3.86 0.15 13.95
CA THR A 169 -5.11 0.81 14.33
C THR A 169 -5.92 1.19 13.11
N ASN A 170 -5.28 1.80 12.10
CA ASN A 170 -5.95 2.26 10.88
C ASN A 170 -6.48 1.11 10.02
N TYR A 171 -5.81 -0.05 10.03
CA TYR A 171 -6.28 -1.22 9.28
C TYR A 171 -7.31 -2.06 10.03
N LYS A 172 -7.49 -1.84 11.34
CA LYS A 172 -8.47 -2.58 12.13
C LYS A 172 -9.88 -2.43 11.55
N ASP A 173 -10.32 -1.22 11.23
CA ASP A 173 -11.68 -1.00 10.73
C ASP A 173 -11.86 -1.57 9.32
N VAL A 174 -10.86 -1.37 8.44
CA VAL A 174 -10.80 -1.93 7.08
C VAL A 174 -10.86 -3.47 7.09
N MET A 175 -10.23 -4.11 8.09
CA MET A 175 -10.24 -5.56 8.27
C MET A 175 -11.47 -6.10 9.02
N ASN A 176 -12.39 -5.23 9.47
CA ASN A 176 -13.63 -5.62 10.13
C ASN A 176 -14.87 -4.98 9.47
N PRO A 177 -15.08 -5.18 8.15
CA PRO A 177 -16.22 -4.60 7.46
C PRO A 177 -17.56 -5.11 8.01
N PRO A 178 -18.66 -4.33 7.95
CA PRO A 178 -19.95 -4.69 8.56
C PRO A 178 -20.50 -6.02 8.07
N ALA A 179 -20.93 -6.91 8.98
CA ALA A 179 -21.38 -8.26 8.62
C ALA A 179 -22.63 -8.29 7.73
N ASN A 180 -23.46 -7.24 7.79
CA ASN A 180 -24.70 -7.08 7.02
C ASN A 180 -24.52 -6.32 5.70
N ARG A 181 -23.28 -6.04 5.26
CA ARG A 181 -23.02 -5.38 3.99
C ARG A 181 -23.44 -6.23 2.79
N THR A 182 -23.80 -5.57 1.70
CA THR A 182 -23.86 -6.20 0.37
C THR A 182 -22.43 -6.37 -0.13
N LYS A 183 -21.97 -7.62 -0.20
CA LYS A 183 -20.65 -7.93 -0.77
C LYS A 183 -20.66 -7.68 -2.27
N PRO A 184 -19.57 -7.15 -2.84
CA PRO A 184 -19.48 -6.98 -4.29
C PRO A 184 -19.32 -8.33 -4.98
N SER A 185 -19.66 -8.38 -6.26
CA SER A 185 -19.25 -9.49 -7.11
C SER A 185 -17.77 -9.36 -7.49
N ARG A 186 -17.14 -10.47 -7.86
CA ARG A 186 -15.80 -10.45 -8.47
C ARG A 186 -15.72 -9.52 -9.69
N ALA A 187 -16.77 -9.50 -10.52
CA ALA A 187 -16.81 -8.63 -11.70
C ALA A 187 -16.78 -7.14 -11.33
N ASP A 188 -17.41 -6.74 -10.22
CA ASP A 188 -17.36 -5.36 -9.73
C ASP A 188 -15.93 -4.99 -9.31
N LEU A 189 -15.26 -5.90 -8.59
CA LEU A 189 -13.87 -5.72 -8.17
C LEU A 189 -12.90 -5.71 -9.35
N GLU A 190 -13.14 -6.52 -10.37
CA GLU A 190 -12.35 -6.53 -11.61
C GLU A 190 -12.52 -5.22 -12.41
N ALA A 191 -13.75 -4.72 -12.49
CA ALA A 191 -14.02 -3.43 -13.13
C ALA A 191 -13.35 -2.27 -12.40
N LEU A 192 -13.38 -2.29 -11.07
CA LEU A 192 -12.72 -1.31 -10.22
C LEU A 192 -11.18 -1.33 -10.40
N SER A 193 -10.58 -2.52 -10.44
CA SER A 193 -9.14 -2.69 -10.70
C SER A 193 -8.74 -2.18 -12.08
N ALA A 194 -9.52 -2.53 -13.10
CA ALA A 194 -9.27 -2.12 -14.47
C ALA A 194 -9.37 -0.60 -14.65
N ALA A 195 -10.20 0.08 -13.86
CA ALA A 195 -10.42 1.52 -13.94
C ALA A 195 -9.33 2.35 -13.25
N LEU A 196 -8.70 1.85 -12.19
CA LEU A 196 -7.86 2.64 -11.29
C LEU A 196 -6.70 3.39 -11.97
N PHE A 197 -6.06 2.78 -12.99
CA PHE A 197 -4.97 3.37 -13.75
C PHE A 197 -5.31 3.52 -15.24
N ALA A 198 -6.60 3.45 -15.59
CA ALA A 198 -7.06 3.50 -16.97
C ALA A 198 -6.99 4.93 -17.52
N ASN A 199 -6.17 5.14 -18.54
CA ASN A 199 -6.24 6.38 -19.31
C ASN A 199 -7.56 6.47 -20.09
N SER A 200 -7.87 7.68 -20.58
CA SER A 200 -9.10 7.99 -21.31
C SER A 200 -9.33 7.19 -22.60
N SER A 201 -8.31 6.50 -23.11
CA SER A 201 -8.43 5.62 -24.28
C SER A 201 -8.86 4.20 -23.91
N ASN A 202 -8.77 3.81 -22.64
CA ASN A 202 -9.20 2.51 -22.14
C ASN A 202 -10.69 2.56 -21.74
N PRO A 203 -11.56 1.68 -22.26
CA PRO A 203 -12.98 1.66 -21.90
C PRO A 203 -13.27 1.57 -20.40
N ALA A 204 -12.37 0.97 -19.62
CA ALA A 204 -12.46 0.88 -18.16
C ALA A 204 -12.43 2.25 -17.47
N SER A 205 -11.93 3.31 -18.13
CA SER A 205 -11.98 4.68 -17.60
C SER A 205 -13.40 5.23 -17.48
N ASN A 206 -14.40 4.57 -18.07
CA ASN A 206 -15.82 4.94 -17.95
C ASN A 206 -16.50 4.32 -16.73
N THR A 207 -15.78 3.51 -15.93
CA THR A 207 -16.32 2.93 -14.70
C THR A 207 -16.62 4.05 -13.70
N SER A 208 -17.90 4.27 -13.41
CA SER A 208 -18.35 5.17 -12.34
C SER A 208 -18.21 4.47 -11.01
N VAL A 209 -17.54 5.13 -10.06
CA VAL A 209 -17.37 4.62 -8.69
C VAL A 209 -18.02 5.60 -7.73
N THR A 210 -19.07 5.16 -7.04
CA THR A 210 -19.65 5.92 -5.93
C THR A 210 -18.71 5.80 -4.74
N VAL A 211 -18.40 6.91 -4.07
CA VAL A 211 -17.52 6.92 -2.89
C VAL A 211 -18.40 7.14 -1.66
N ALA A 212 -18.25 6.29 -0.65
CA ALA A 212 -18.98 6.42 0.61
C ALA A 212 -18.55 7.70 1.36
N ASP A 213 -19.49 8.31 2.09
CA ASP A 213 -19.25 9.56 2.85
C ASP A 213 -18.13 9.42 3.90
N ASP A 214 -17.96 8.22 4.46
CA ASP A 214 -16.94 7.88 5.46
C ASP A 214 -15.78 7.04 4.89
N CYS A 215 -15.60 7.04 3.56
CA CYS A 215 -14.56 6.26 2.91
C CYS A 215 -13.16 6.60 3.45
N GLN A 216 -12.47 5.59 3.97
CA GLN A 216 -11.17 5.75 4.60
C GLN A 216 -10.04 5.84 3.56
N PHE A 217 -9.34 6.97 3.53
CA PHE A 217 -8.11 7.10 2.74
C PHE A 217 -6.87 6.97 3.61
N THR A 218 -6.02 5.99 3.27
CA THR A 218 -4.73 5.78 3.92
C THR A 218 -3.60 5.70 2.91
N GLU A 219 -2.41 6.08 3.34
CA GLU A 219 -1.17 5.88 2.60
C GLU A 219 -0.12 5.37 3.60
N LEU A 220 0.52 4.24 3.26
CA LEU A 220 1.54 3.54 4.06
C LEU A 220 1.23 3.60 5.57
N GLY A 221 0.07 3.05 5.96
CA GLY A 221 -0.34 2.90 7.36
C GLY A 221 -0.88 4.16 8.04
N TRP A 222 -0.84 5.33 7.40
CA TRP A 222 -1.33 6.58 7.97
C TRP A 222 -2.61 7.06 7.29
N LYS A 223 -3.54 7.64 8.05
CA LYS A 223 -4.71 8.36 7.52
C LYS A 223 -4.24 9.72 7.01
N VAL A 224 -4.37 9.96 5.71
CA VAL A 224 -3.76 11.12 5.05
C VAL A 224 -4.35 12.42 5.59
N ILE A 225 -3.53 13.35 6.07
CA ILE A 225 -3.95 14.67 6.57
C ILE A 225 -3.24 15.75 5.78
N ASP A 226 -4.01 16.49 4.97
CA ASP A 226 -3.50 17.53 4.08
C ASP A 226 -3.70 18.92 4.67
N THR A 227 -2.59 19.64 4.84
CA THR A 227 -2.61 21.01 5.33
C THR A 227 -2.38 22.07 4.24
N GLY A 228 -2.15 21.64 2.99
CA GLY A 228 -1.79 22.50 1.88
C GLY A 228 -0.36 23.02 1.97
N THR A 229 0.12 23.59 0.86
CA THR A 229 1.53 24.03 0.72
C THR A 229 1.94 25.14 1.69
N TYR A 230 0.98 25.89 2.23
CA TYR A 230 1.23 26.93 3.24
C TYR A 230 0.88 26.48 4.67
N GLY A 231 0.39 25.26 4.83
CA GLY A 231 -0.17 24.78 6.09
C GLY A 231 -1.48 25.48 6.46
N ASN A 232 -2.40 24.71 7.04
CA ASN A 232 -3.68 25.22 7.55
C ASN A 232 -3.99 24.71 8.96
N ALA A 233 -3.02 24.03 9.61
CA ALA A 233 -3.13 23.37 10.91
C ALA A 233 -4.26 22.32 11.01
N SER A 234 -4.79 21.83 9.88
CA SER A 234 -5.75 20.74 9.85
C SER A 234 -5.15 19.49 10.49
N SER A 235 -5.97 18.83 11.30
CA SER A 235 -5.75 17.46 11.78
C SER A 235 -6.81 16.50 11.26
N THR A 236 -7.66 16.97 10.33
CA THR A 236 -8.75 16.18 9.78
C THR A 236 -8.23 15.32 8.63
N PRO A 237 -8.39 13.98 8.72
CA PRO A 237 -8.05 13.11 7.61
C PRO A 237 -8.88 13.38 6.35
N LEU A 238 -8.25 13.23 5.20
CA LEU A 238 -8.93 13.18 3.91
C LEU A 238 -9.74 11.88 3.79
N GLY A 239 -10.89 11.98 3.10
CA GLY A 239 -11.61 10.82 2.60
C GLY A 239 -11.05 10.34 1.26
N CYS A 240 -11.58 9.23 0.75
CA CYS A 240 -11.25 8.77 -0.59
C CYS A 240 -11.72 9.76 -1.66
N ALA A 241 -11.07 9.71 -2.83
CA ALA A 241 -11.51 10.43 -4.01
C ALA A 241 -11.44 9.52 -5.23
N TRP A 242 -12.33 9.73 -6.20
CA TRP A 242 -12.30 9.05 -7.49
C TRP A 242 -12.38 10.07 -8.63
N PRO A 243 -11.36 10.92 -8.80
CA PRO A 243 -11.37 11.98 -9.79
C PRO A 243 -11.23 11.42 -11.21
N SER A 244 -11.79 12.13 -12.18
CA SER A 244 -11.59 11.83 -13.60
C SER A 244 -10.13 12.03 -14.05
N ASP A 245 -9.40 12.93 -13.39
CA ASP A 245 -7.97 13.14 -13.58
C ASP A 245 -7.22 12.40 -12.48
N HIS A 246 -6.48 11.37 -12.86
CA HIS A 246 -5.77 10.47 -11.95
C HIS A 246 -4.54 9.90 -12.66
N PRO A 247 -3.56 9.36 -11.91
CA PRO A 247 -2.37 8.76 -12.50
C PRO A 247 -2.75 7.56 -13.38
N THR A 248 -2.13 7.45 -14.56
CA THR A 248 -2.42 6.35 -15.49
C THR A 248 -1.20 5.48 -15.72
N ASP A 249 -1.44 4.19 -15.99
CA ASP A 249 -0.41 3.24 -16.41
C ASP A 249 -1.02 2.25 -17.41
N PRO A 250 -0.66 2.33 -18.71
CA PRO A 250 -1.18 1.40 -19.72
C PRO A 250 -0.72 -0.04 -19.51
N ASN A 251 0.30 -0.27 -18.67
CA ASN A 251 0.79 -1.59 -18.29
C ASN A 251 0.43 -1.94 -16.83
N ALA A 252 -0.54 -1.26 -16.24
CA ALA A 252 -1.00 -1.56 -14.89
C ALA A 252 -1.32 -3.06 -14.75
N ARG A 253 -0.83 -3.67 -13.68
CA ARG A 253 -1.15 -5.06 -13.36
C ARG A 253 -2.43 -5.08 -12.54
N ILE A 254 -3.51 -5.41 -13.22
CA ILE A 254 -4.87 -5.48 -12.67
C ILE A 254 -5.12 -6.84 -12.02
N ASN A 255 -6.09 -6.88 -11.10
CA ASN A 255 -6.62 -8.10 -10.49
C ASN A 255 -5.55 -8.96 -9.80
N LEU A 256 -4.55 -8.34 -9.15
CA LEU A 256 -3.44 -9.06 -8.53
C LEU A 256 -3.91 -9.94 -7.37
N VAL A 257 -4.84 -9.40 -6.57
CA VAL A 257 -5.53 -10.10 -5.48
C VAL A 257 -6.96 -9.59 -5.44
N ILE A 258 -7.94 -10.48 -5.53
CA ILE A 258 -9.37 -10.16 -5.35
C ILE A 258 -9.90 -10.98 -4.19
N ASP A 259 -10.35 -10.29 -3.15
CA ASP A 259 -10.89 -10.89 -1.94
C ASP A 259 -12.38 -10.54 -1.80
N GLU A 260 -13.24 -11.36 -2.40
CA GLU A 260 -14.71 -11.18 -2.39
C GLU A 260 -15.30 -11.22 -0.97
N GLU A 261 -14.61 -11.87 -0.03
CA GLU A 261 -15.07 -11.92 1.35
C GLU A 261 -14.94 -10.55 2.01
N MET A 262 -13.81 -9.88 1.80
CA MET A 262 -13.50 -8.57 2.38
C MET A 262 -13.90 -7.39 1.50
N GLY A 263 -14.23 -7.64 0.23
CA GLY A 263 -14.46 -6.63 -0.79
C GLY A 263 -13.17 -5.96 -1.25
N PHE A 264 -12.00 -6.63 -1.15
CA PHE A 264 -10.73 -6.02 -1.56
C PHE A 264 -10.37 -6.33 -3.00
N VAL A 265 -9.76 -5.35 -3.65
CA VAL A 265 -8.98 -5.57 -4.88
C VAL A 265 -7.65 -4.84 -4.81
N ILE A 266 -6.59 -5.52 -5.23
CA ILE A 266 -5.24 -5.00 -5.29
C ILE A 266 -4.82 -4.83 -6.75
N THR A 267 -4.31 -3.65 -7.07
CA THR A 267 -3.84 -3.27 -8.40
C THR A 267 -2.45 -2.66 -8.29
N SER A 268 -1.59 -2.87 -9.28
CA SER A 268 -0.28 -2.22 -9.33
C SER A 268 -0.16 -1.30 -10.53
N GLY A 269 0.42 -0.13 -10.32
CA GLY A 269 0.81 0.80 -11.38
C GLY A 269 2.28 1.20 -11.23
N ILE A 270 2.91 1.51 -12.37
CA ILE A 270 4.22 2.16 -12.46
C ILE A 270 3.99 3.58 -12.98
N VAL A 271 4.06 4.54 -12.05
CA VAL A 271 3.64 5.91 -12.30
C VAL A 271 4.88 6.81 -12.40
N PRO A 272 5.17 7.43 -13.56
CA PRO A 272 6.23 8.43 -13.65
C PRO A 272 5.77 9.74 -13.01
N GLY A 273 6.68 10.44 -12.36
CA GLY A 273 6.38 11.70 -11.71
C GLY A 273 7.62 12.47 -11.28
N LYS A 274 7.42 13.42 -10.38
CA LYS A 274 8.48 14.27 -9.86
C LYS A 274 8.31 14.44 -8.36
N VAL A 275 9.41 14.37 -7.64
CA VAL A 275 9.48 14.68 -6.21
C VAL A 275 9.71 16.17 -6.06
N PHE A 276 8.77 16.87 -5.44
CA PHE A 276 8.86 18.30 -5.14
C PHE A 276 9.09 18.51 -3.64
N PRO A 277 9.79 19.59 -3.23
CA PRO A 277 9.70 20.07 -1.86
C PRO A 277 8.25 20.40 -1.53
N TYR A 278 7.80 20.22 -0.29
CA TYR A 278 6.39 20.41 0.06
C TYR A 278 6.19 20.92 1.49
N ALA A 279 5.33 21.92 1.68
CA ALA A 279 4.95 22.60 2.92
C ALA A 279 6.10 23.08 3.81
N ASN A 280 6.75 22.16 4.51
CA ASN A 280 7.95 22.44 5.29
C ASN A 280 9.18 22.12 4.44
N ILE A 281 10.20 22.97 4.55
CA ILE A 281 11.40 22.97 3.69
C ILE A 281 12.22 21.65 3.70
N THR A 282 11.94 20.75 4.65
CA THR A 282 12.59 19.44 4.79
C THR A 282 11.69 18.27 4.39
N GLU A 283 10.52 18.55 3.80
CA GLU A 283 9.57 17.53 3.34
C GLU A 283 9.42 17.58 1.84
N SER A 284 8.99 16.46 1.28
CA SER A 284 8.74 16.33 -0.15
C SER A 284 7.47 15.54 -0.43
N ALA A 285 6.89 15.79 -1.59
CA ALA A 285 5.78 15.05 -2.14
C ALA A 285 6.11 14.53 -3.54
N PHE A 286 5.79 13.27 -3.82
CA PHE A 286 5.78 12.76 -5.19
C PHE A 286 4.48 13.16 -5.88
N ILE A 287 4.59 13.83 -7.01
CA ILE A 287 3.45 14.23 -7.85
C ILE A 287 3.57 13.52 -9.21
N PRO A 288 2.60 12.66 -9.57
CA PRO A 288 2.52 12.02 -10.88
C PRO A 288 2.54 13.02 -12.06
N ASN A 289 3.06 12.59 -13.22
CA ASN A 289 3.13 13.43 -14.41
C ASN A 289 1.76 13.78 -15.00
N ASP A 290 0.78 12.89 -14.85
CA ASP A 290 -0.58 13.13 -15.36
C ASP A 290 -1.30 14.22 -14.56
N MET A 291 -0.91 14.44 -13.30
CA MET A 291 -1.44 15.49 -12.43
C MET A 291 -0.79 16.86 -12.70
N THR A 292 -0.89 17.31 -13.95
CA THR A 292 -0.22 18.53 -14.46
C THR A 292 -0.53 19.78 -13.64
N ALA A 293 -1.79 20.03 -13.31
CA ALA A 293 -2.21 21.18 -12.50
C ALA A 293 -1.56 21.18 -11.11
N ALA A 294 -1.38 20.00 -10.49
CA ALA A 294 -0.71 19.88 -9.20
C ALA A 294 0.79 20.17 -9.32
N GLN A 295 1.45 19.70 -10.38
CA GLN A 295 2.86 20.03 -10.63
C GLN A 295 3.08 21.52 -10.91
N GLU A 296 2.21 22.15 -11.70
CA GLU A 296 2.27 23.59 -11.99
C GLU A 296 2.09 24.43 -10.73
N ALA A 297 1.09 24.10 -9.90
CA ALA A 297 0.87 24.76 -8.62
C ALA A 297 2.08 24.61 -7.69
N GLN A 298 2.64 23.40 -7.62
CA GLN A 298 3.81 23.15 -6.78
C GLN A 298 5.05 23.89 -7.29
N GLN A 299 5.27 23.94 -8.60
CA GLN A 299 6.38 24.69 -9.19
C GLN A 299 6.27 26.18 -8.91
N ALA A 300 5.07 26.77 -9.02
CA ALA A 300 4.85 28.18 -8.71
C ALA A 300 5.20 28.51 -7.25
N TRP A 301 4.86 27.62 -6.31
CA TRP A 301 5.27 27.76 -4.91
C TRP A 301 6.79 27.63 -4.72
N VAL A 302 7.45 26.71 -5.42
CA VAL A 302 8.92 26.61 -5.38
C VAL A 302 9.57 27.90 -5.86
N ASP A 303 9.10 28.46 -6.96
CA ASP A 303 9.62 29.70 -7.53
C ASP A 303 9.45 30.88 -6.55
N GLU A 304 8.30 30.98 -5.89
CA GLU A 304 8.04 31.96 -4.82
C GLU A 304 9.03 31.81 -3.66
N MET A 305 9.24 30.59 -3.16
CA MET A 305 10.15 30.35 -2.03
C MET A 305 11.62 30.63 -2.38
N VAL A 306 12.02 30.35 -3.63
CA VAL A 306 13.36 30.68 -4.13
C VAL A 306 13.56 32.19 -4.23
N GLU A 307 12.54 32.94 -4.70
CA GLU A 307 12.59 34.41 -4.75
C GLU A 307 12.71 35.03 -3.36
N LEU A 308 12.00 34.47 -2.37
CA LEU A 308 12.10 34.91 -0.97
C LEU A 308 13.49 34.66 -0.39
N GLY A 309 14.20 33.63 -0.85
CA GLY A 309 15.60 33.35 -0.48
C GLY A 309 15.83 33.05 1.00
N THR A 310 14.78 32.70 1.74
CA THR A 310 14.83 32.52 3.20
C THR A 310 15.20 31.11 3.63
N VAL A 311 15.05 30.12 2.74
CA VAL A 311 15.16 28.70 3.06
C VAL A 311 15.76 27.87 1.91
N PRO A 312 16.53 26.81 2.20
CA PRO A 312 16.98 25.87 1.18
C PRO A 312 15.80 25.07 0.62
N MET A 313 15.83 24.80 -0.69
CA MET A 313 14.80 24.04 -1.39
C MET A 313 15.38 22.78 -2.02
N LEU A 314 14.67 21.65 -1.90
CA LEU A 314 14.96 20.46 -2.68
C LEU A 314 14.72 20.76 -4.15
N GLU A 315 15.69 20.44 -5.02
CA GLU A 315 15.51 20.54 -6.46
C GLU A 315 14.49 19.50 -6.94
N PRO A 316 13.40 19.92 -7.61
CA PRO A 316 12.40 18.98 -8.10
C PRO A 316 13.02 17.95 -9.05
N THR A 317 13.00 16.67 -8.66
CA THR A 317 13.71 15.59 -9.37
C THR A 317 12.75 14.52 -9.86
N SER A 318 12.96 14.00 -11.07
CA SER A 318 12.12 12.94 -11.62
C SER A 318 12.28 11.63 -10.85
N ALA A 319 11.17 10.93 -10.63
CA ALA A 319 11.12 9.63 -9.97
C ALA A 319 10.05 8.75 -10.61
N THR A 320 10.03 7.48 -10.23
CA THR A 320 8.93 6.57 -10.58
C THR A 320 8.34 5.99 -9.31
N GLY A 321 7.02 6.03 -9.17
CA GLY A 321 6.31 5.35 -8.10
C GLY A 321 5.88 3.96 -8.54
N ASP A 322 6.32 2.92 -7.82
CA ASP A 322 5.77 1.57 -7.94
C ASP A 322 4.72 1.37 -6.86
N THR A 323 3.47 1.15 -7.28
CA THR A 323 2.33 1.10 -6.37
C THR A 323 1.74 -0.29 -6.24
N LEU A 324 1.27 -0.63 -5.03
CA LEU A 324 0.30 -1.69 -4.80
C LEU A 324 -0.88 -1.08 -4.06
N GLU A 325 -1.85 -0.62 -4.84
CA GLU A 325 -3.03 0.06 -4.31
C GLU A 325 -4.10 -0.95 -3.96
N LEU A 326 -4.69 -0.79 -2.78
CA LEU A 326 -5.81 -1.59 -2.31
C LEU A 326 -7.06 -0.73 -2.28
N LEU A 327 -8.13 -1.25 -2.85
CA LEU A 327 -9.46 -0.67 -2.78
C LEU A 327 -10.38 -1.63 -2.04
N GLN A 328 -11.19 -1.11 -1.12
CA GLN A 328 -12.27 -1.85 -0.48
C GLN A 328 -13.61 -1.35 -1.00
N PHE A 329 -14.44 -2.25 -1.51
CA PHE A 329 -15.72 -1.93 -2.12
C PHE A 329 -16.80 -2.86 -1.56
N TYR A 330 -17.91 -2.29 -1.12
CA TYR A 330 -19.12 -3.00 -0.70
C TYR A 330 -20.28 -2.00 -0.60
N ASN A 331 -21.52 -2.49 -0.55
CA ASN A 331 -22.73 -1.66 -0.64
C ASN A 331 -22.76 -0.77 -1.90
N ASP A 332 -22.16 -1.25 -2.99
CA ASP A 332 -22.04 -0.52 -4.27
C ASP A 332 -21.27 0.82 -4.16
N GLU A 333 -20.44 0.94 -3.12
CA GLU A 333 -19.63 2.14 -2.83
C GLU A 333 -18.18 1.75 -2.50
N LEU A 334 -17.25 2.66 -2.81
CA LEU A 334 -15.88 2.61 -2.34
C LEU A 334 -15.84 3.01 -0.86
N GLN A 335 -15.23 2.16 -0.05
CA GLN A 335 -15.26 2.21 1.42
C GLN A 335 -13.87 2.45 2.00
N ALA A 336 -12.82 2.02 1.30
CA ALA A 336 -11.46 2.39 1.65
C ALA A 336 -10.57 2.43 0.41
N MET A 337 -9.58 3.32 0.44
CA MET A 337 -8.51 3.42 -0.53
C MET A 337 -7.17 3.43 0.21
N GLN A 338 -6.27 2.55 -0.19
CA GLN A 338 -4.89 2.53 0.30
C GLN A 338 -3.94 2.73 -0.85
N ILE A 339 -3.25 3.86 -0.85
CA ILE A 339 -2.18 4.13 -1.81
C ILE A 339 -0.87 3.67 -1.16
N ASN A 340 -0.20 2.69 -1.77
CA ASN A 340 1.08 2.21 -1.27
C ASN A 340 2.15 2.39 -2.34
N VAL A 341 2.88 3.50 -2.28
CA VAL A 341 3.94 3.86 -3.22
C VAL A 341 5.30 3.40 -2.68
N TYR A 342 6.18 2.98 -3.58
CA TYR A 342 7.62 2.91 -3.34
C TYR A 342 8.30 3.74 -4.42
N LEU A 343 9.11 4.73 -4.02
CA LEU A 343 9.79 5.59 -4.98
C LEU A 343 11.09 4.95 -5.45
N SER A 344 11.32 5.01 -6.75
CA SER A 344 12.52 4.55 -7.41
C SER A 344 13.09 5.61 -8.35
N GLY A 345 14.23 5.28 -8.96
CA GLY A 345 14.80 6.09 -10.03
C GLY A 345 13.83 6.33 -11.20
N PRO A 346 14.00 7.42 -11.95
CA PRO A 346 13.16 7.75 -13.09
C PRO A 346 13.26 6.69 -14.20
N GLY A 347 12.13 6.41 -14.85
CA GLY A 347 12.05 5.47 -15.98
C GLY A 347 12.14 3.99 -15.59
N MET A 348 12.01 3.67 -14.30
CA MET A 348 11.93 2.29 -13.85
C MET A 348 10.65 1.63 -14.40
N THR A 349 10.74 0.35 -14.76
CA THR A 349 9.59 -0.48 -15.15
C THR A 349 9.46 -1.66 -14.21
N SER A 350 8.27 -2.26 -14.13
CA SER A 350 8.08 -3.45 -13.30
C SER A 350 8.78 -4.68 -13.89
N PRO A 351 9.60 -5.42 -13.12
CA PRO A 351 10.18 -6.70 -13.53
C PRO A 351 9.11 -7.82 -13.68
N TRP A 352 7.85 -7.52 -13.40
CA TRP A 352 6.71 -8.42 -13.53
C TRP A 352 6.01 -8.33 -14.90
N LEU A 353 6.40 -7.37 -15.75
CA LEU A 353 5.86 -7.20 -17.11
C LEU A 353 6.62 -7.97 -18.20
N SER A 354 7.83 -8.47 -17.86
CA SER A 354 8.68 -9.27 -18.74
C SER A 354 8.46 -10.76 -18.61
#